data_AF-A0A2G9M1M1-F1
#
_entry.id   AF-A0A2G9M1M1-F1
#
_cell.length_a   1.000
_cell.length_b   1.000
_cell.length_c   1.000
_cell.angle_alpha   90.00
_cell.angle_beta   90.00
_cell.angle_gamma   90.00
#
_symmetry.space_group_name_H-M   'P 1'
#
loop_
_entity.id
_entity.type
_entity.pdbx_description
1 polymer ?
#
loop_
_entity_poly.entity_id
_entity_poly.type
_entity_poly.pdbx_seq_one_letter_code
_entity_poly.pdbx_strand_id
1 'polypeptide(L)'
;MIKLIDYLASKTGIENKSLLEKDVLLHMLLCELSENPFFKNNLVFKGGTCLIKCYLGYYRFSEDLDFSWVKQDEFEGKSQKEIRRILSKKISEVTSFLEIFSKKNNLDFKANKSDKRYIEIGGSNRQLTCKIWYRSAVLNIEQFIKIQINFVEIFQYPFKRIETKSVLTNIDESKELSFLFPEYAEIILKHPKVSCYDIREIFTEKVRAVLTRRGIKARDFIDLFLISKKEKINLKTIKFKVLEKTRFMMRYQKYIQNLKDFRLEKFVLGEEEKLMLRPIGNGFGKFLKNMHAFLIELAEELKSEAV
;
A
#
# COMPACT_ATOMS: atom_id res chain seq x y z
N MET A 1 3.83 24.45 -3.64
CA MET A 1 2.96 23.43 -3.02
C MET A 1 1.57 23.94 -2.63
N ILE A 2 1.37 24.80 -1.62
CA ILE A 2 -0.01 25.14 -1.14
C ILE A 2 -0.97 25.63 -2.24
N LYS A 3 -0.54 26.55 -3.12
CA LYS A 3 -1.34 27.05 -4.25
C LYS A 3 -1.78 25.92 -5.21
N LEU A 4 -0.89 24.96 -5.46
CA LEU A 4 -1.19 23.78 -6.26
C LEU A 4 -2.26 22.92 -5.56
N ILE A 5 -2.13 22.71 -4.25
CA ILE A 5 -3.11 21.91 -3.49
C ILE A 5 -4.47 22.61 -3.46
N ASP A 6 -4.52 23.92 -3.30
CA ASP A 6 -5.75 24.71 -3.38
C ASP A 6 -6.40 24.60 -4.77
N TYR A 7 -5.60 24.70 -5.82
CA TYR A 7 -6.04 24.48 -7.19
C TYR A 7 -6.63 23.08 -7.38
N LEU A 8 -5.88 22.03 -7.03
CA LEU A 8 -6.33 20.65 -7.17
C LEU A 8 -7.60 20.36 -6.35
N ALA A 9 -7.70 20.90 -5.13
CA ALA A 9 -8.89 20.78 -4.31
C ALA A 9 -10.11 21.42 -4.98
N SER A 10 -9.95 22.61 -5.57
CA SER A 10 -11.02 23.30 -6.29
C SER A 10 -11.52 22.51 -7.51
N LYS A 11 -10.62 21.88 -8.26
CA LYS A 11 -10.97 21.11 -9.47
C LYS A 11 -11.55 19.74 -9.15
N THR A 12 -11.09 19.10 -8.08
CA THR A 12 -11.51 17.74 -7.70
C THR A 12 -12.70 17.71 -6.75
N GLY A 13 -13.02 18.83 -6.09
CA GLY A 13 -14.01 18.88 -5.00
C GLY A 13 -13.54 18.20 -3.70
N ILE A 14 -12.26 17.87 -3.58
CA ILE A 14 -11.70 17.21 -2.41
C ILE A 14 -11.43 18.25 -1.32
N GLU A 15 -12.20 18.20 -0.23
CA GLU A 15 -12.06 19.13 0.89
C GLU A 15 -10.81 18.88 1.74
N ASN A 16 -10.40 17.62 1.90
CA ASN A 16 -9.25 17.27 2.72
C ASN A 16 -7.91 17.53 1.99
N LYS A 17 -7.51 18.81 1.97
CA LYS A 17 -6.29 19.30 1.34
C LYS A 17 -5.02 18.63 1.85
N SER A 18 -4.97 18.24 3.13
CA SER A 18 -3.78 17.58 3.70
C SER A 18 -3.56 16.18 3.14
N LEU A 19 -4.63 15.43 2.88
CA LEU A 19 -4.55 14.13 2.21
C LEU A 19 -4.21 14.28 0.72
N LEU A 20 -4.71 15.34 0.08
CA LEU A 20 -4.38 15.67 -1.30
C LEU A 20 -2.89 16.02 -1.45
N GLU A 21 -2.34 16.84 -0.55
CA GLU A 21 -0.90 17.12 -0.48
C GLU A 21 -0.08 15.83 -0.37
N LYS A 22 -0.49 14.95 0.54
CA LYS A 22 0.18 13.66 0.74
C LYS A 22 0.08 12.76 -0.50
N ASP A 23 -1.07 12.70 -1.18
CA ASP A 23 -1.23 11.92 -2.41
C ASP A 23 -0.37 12.44 -3.56
N VAL A 24 -0.20 13.76 -3.69
CA VAL A 24 0.73 14.37 -4.67
C VAL A 24 2.16 13.88 -4.41
N LEU A 25 2.64 13.92 -3.16
CA LEU A 25 3.98 13.44 -2.81
C LEU A 25 4.15 11.93 -3.08
N LEU A 26 3.14 11.11 -2.75
CA LEU A 26 3.14 9.68 -3.06
C LEU A 26 3.16 9.42 -4.57
N HIS A 27 2.42 10.22 -5.34
CA HIS A 27 2.37 10.13 -6.80
C HIS A 27 3.73 10.48 -7.43
N MET A 28 4.36 11.57 -6.98
CA MET A 28 5.70 11.96 -7.42
C MET A 28 6.73 10.86 -7.18
N LEU A 29 6.73 10.27 -5.98
CA LEU A 29 7.63 9.15 -5.66
C LEU A 29 7.33 7.91 -6.51
N LEU A 30 6.05 7.59 -6.76
CA LEU A 30 5.66 6.46 -7.58
C LEU A 30 6.13 6.61 -9.04
N CYS A 31 6.02 7.81 -9.61
CA CYS A 31 6.53 8.12 -10.96
C CYS A 31 8.05 7.88 -11.05
N GLU A 32 8.83 8.46 -10.14
CA GLU A 32 10.30 8.33 -10.10
C GLU A 32 10.74 6.86 -9.93
N LEU A 33 10.05 6.10 -9.05
CA LEU A 33 10.28 4.66 -8.91
C LEU A 33 9.96 3.88 -10.19
N SER A 34 8.91 4.26 -10.92
CA SER A 34 8.49 3.56 -12.14
C SER A 34 9.41 3.78 -13.34
N GLU A 35 10.17 4.88 -13.32
CA GLU A 35 11.10 5.27 -14.39
C GLU A 35 12.49 4.72 -14.15
N ASN A 36 12.88 4.54 -12.89
CA ASN A 36 14.15 3.95 -12.53
C ASN A 36 14.20 2.44 -12.89
N PRO A 37 15.14 1.99 -13.74
CA PRO A 37 15.20 0.60 -14.19
C PRO A 37 15.40 -0.42 -13.06
N PHE A 38 16.12 -0.06 -11.99
CA PHE A 38 16.34 -0.94 -10.85
C PHE A 38 15.02 -1.21 -10.13
N PHE A 39 14.23 -0.19 -9.82
CA PHE A 39 12.96 -0.39 -9.12
C PHE A 39 11.90 -1.01 -10.03
N LYS A 40 11.78 -0.55 -11.28
CA LYS A 40 10.86 -1.10 -12.28
C LYS A 40 11.00 -2.61 -12.47
N ASN A 41 12.23 -3.13 -12.45
CA ASN A 41 12.50 -4.55 -12.68
C ASN A 41 12.48 -5.40 -11.40
N ASN A 42 12.55 -4.78 -10.22
CA ASN A 42 12.70 -5.52 -8.97
C ASN A 42 11.57 -5.32 -7.96
N LEU A 43 10.74 -4.28 -8.10
CA LEU A 43 9.60 -4.01 -7.22
C LEU A 43 8.28 -4.26 -7.93
N VAL A 44 7.31 -4.78 -7.18
CA VAL A 44 5.91 -4.90 -7.60
C VAL A 44 5.02 -4.17 -6.59
N PHE A 45 4.17 -3.28 -7.11
CA PHE A 45 3.29 -2.42 -6.32
C PHE A 45 2.11 -3.20 -5.72
N LYS A 46 1.76 -2.91 -4.47
CA LYS A 46 0.72 -3.62 -3.72
C LYS A 46 0.00 -2.68 -2.73
N GLY A 47 -0.90 -3.26 -1.93
CA GLY A 47 -1.57 -2.55 -0.84
C GLY A 47 -2.69 -1.61 -1.29
N GLY A 48 -3.06 -0.68 -0.40
CA GLY A 48 -4.22 0.19 -0.59
C GLY A 48 -4.06 1.19 -1.73
N THR A 49 -2.88 1.80 -1.86
CA THR A 49 -2.61 2.79 -2.90
C THR A 49 -2.56 2.14 -4.28
N CYS A 50 -2.03 0.91 -4.38
CA CYS A 50 -2.13 0.10 -5.60
C CYS A 50 -3.58 -0.19 -5.98
N LEU A 51 -4.42 -0.56 -5.01
CA LEU A 51 -5.83 -0.83 -5.26
C LEU A 51 -6.56 0.40 -5.82
N ILE A 52 -6.32 1.57 -5.23
CA ILE A 52 -6.91 2.85 -5.66
C ILE A 52 -6.41 3.23 -7.04
N LYS A 53 -5.09 3.35 -7.22
CA LYS A 53 -4.50 3.89 -8.45
C LYS A 53 -4.58 2.91 -9.63
N CYS A 54 -4.55 1.59 -9.42
CA CYS A 54 -4.55 0.62 -10.52
C CYS A 54 -5.93 0.02 -10.83
N TYR A 55 -6.83 -0.09 -9.85
CA TYR A 55 -8.07 -0.86 -10.04
C TYR A 55 -9.35 -0.06 -9.79
N LEU A 56 -9.54 0.49 -8.60
CA LEU A 56 -10.85 1.00 -8.17
C LEU A 56 -11.06 2.50 -8.43
N GLY A 57 -9.98 3.25 -8.68
CA GLY A 57 -10.03 4.71 -8.67
C GLY A 57 -10.18 5.27 -7.26
N TYR A 58 -10.25 6.61 -7.14
CA TYR A 58 -10.28 7.32 -5.87
C TYR A 58 -11.66 7.29 -5.21
N TYR A 59 -11.99 6.20 -4.52
CA TYR A 59 -13.12 6.12 -3.58
C TYR A 59 -12.71 6.47 -2.14
N ARG A 60 -11.40 6.45 -1.84
CA ARG A 60 -10.79 6.90 -0.59
C ARG A 60 -9.32 7.25 -0.83
N PHE A 61 -8.70 7.98 0.08
CA PHE A 61 -7.25 8.16 0.12
C PHE A 61 -6.52 6.96 0.75
N SER A 62 -5.25 6.84 0.40
CA SER A 62 -4.28 5.94 1.01
C SER A 62 -2.95 6.67 1.14
N GLU A 63 -2.25 6.45 2.25
CA GLU A 63 -1.16 7.33 2.70
C GLU A 63 0.24 6.70 2.54
N ASP A 64 0.29 5.44 2.11
CA ASP A 64 1.50 4.62 2.07
C ASP A 64 1.76 4.09 0.65
N LEU A 65 3.01 3.90 0.25
CA LEU A 65 3.37 3.06 -0.90
C LEU A 65 3.91 1.71 -0.42
N ASP A 66 3.22 0.62 -0.75
CA ASP A 66 3.64 -0.72 -0.40
C ASP A 66 4.15 -1.46 -1.64
N PHE A 67 5.28 -2.16 -1.51
CA PHE A 67 5.88 -2.96 -2.56
C PHE A 67 6.33 -4.33 -2.04
N SER A 68 6.47 -5.27 -2.97
CA SER A 68 7.24 -6.51 -2.76
C SER A 68 8.41 -6.60 -3.72
N TRP A 69 9.46 -7.31 -3.32
CA TRP A 69 10.56 -7.67 -4.20
C TRP A 69 10.15 -8.85 -5.10
N VAL A 70 10.41 -8.78 -6.41
CA VAL A 70 9.91 -9.80 -7.35
C VAL A 70 10.75 -11.08 -7.38
N LYS A 71 12.07 -10.97 -7.23
CA LYS A 71 13.02 -12.10 -7.39
C LYS A 71 13.15 -12.91 -6.10
N GLN A 72 12.23 -13.86 -5.90
CA GLN A 72 12.20 -14.71 -4.70
C GLN A 72 13.20 -15.88 -4.79
N ASP A 73 13.51 -16.32 -6.00
CA ASP A 73 14.52 -17.32 -6.36
C ASP A 73 15.92 -16.96 -5.84
N GLU A 74 16.24 -15.66 -5.73
CA GLU A 74 17.50 -15.18 -5.14
C GLU A 74 17.72 -15.59 -3.68
N PHE A 75 16.68 -16.09 -2.98
CA PHE A 75 16.76 -16.52 -1.59
C PHE A 75 16.73 -18.04 -1.41
N GLU A 76 16.44 -18.81 -2.47
CA GLU A 76 16.33 -20.27 -2.40
C GLU A 76 17.69 -20.92 -2.12
N GLY A 77 17.69 -21.93 -1.25
CA GLY A 77 18.90 -22.65 -0.84
C GLY A 77 19.92 -21.85 -0.02
N LYS A 78 19.66 -20.57 0.30
CA LYS A 78 20.61 -19.70 1.02
C LYS A 78 20.42 -19.76 2.53
N SER A 79 21.55 -19.67 3.25
CA SER A 79 21.52 -19.50 4.70
C SER A 79 20.96 -18.14 5.11
N GLN A 80 20.51 -18.04 6.37
CA GLN A 80 20.03 -16.78 6.94
C GLN A 80 21.09 -15.66 6.92
N LYS A 81 22.37 -16.00 7.01
CA LYS A 81 23.48 -15.02 6.95
C LYS A 81 23.62 -14.45 5.53
N GLU A 82 23.54 -15.32 4.52
CA GLU A 82 23.61 -14.92 3.11
C GLU A 82 22.41 -14.06 2.69
N ILE A 83 21.20 -14.48 3.09
CA ILE A 83 19.97 -13.70 2.83
C ILE A 83 20.11 -12.30 3.44
N ARG A 84 20.53 -12.19 4.72
CA ARG A 84 20.73 -10.87 5.36
C ARG A 84 21.74 -9.99 4.62
N ARG A 85 22.82 -10.56 4.10
CA ARG A 85 23.84 -9.83 3.32
C ARG A 85 23.26 -9.31 2.00
N ILE A 86 22.50 -10.13 1.28
CA ILE A 86 21.81 -9.73 0.05
C ILE A 86 20.81 -8.60 0.33
N LEU A 87 19.98 -8.79 1.36
CA LEU A 87 18.97 -7.80 1.75
C LEU A 87 19.61 -6.49 2.20
N SER A 88 20.74 -6.52 2.91
CA SER A 88 21.44 -5.30 3.32
C SER A 88 21.88 -4.44 2.13
N LYS A 89 22.37 -5.07 1.05
CA LYS A 89 22.72 -4.36 -0.20
C LYS A 89 21.50 -3.74 -0.84
N LYS A 90 20.41 -4.50 -1.03
CA LYS A 90 19.14 -4.01 -1.59
C LYS A 90 18.56 -2.84 -0.78
N ILE A 91 18.62 -2.92 0.54
CA ILE A 91 18.19 -1.84 1.43
C ILE A 91 19.05 -0.59 1.20
N SER A 92 20.38 -0.73 1.07
CA SER A 92 21.25 0.43 0.74
C SER A 92 20.83 1.11 -0.55
N GLU A 93 20.61 0.34 -1.63
CA GLU A 93 20.17 0.89 -2.93
C GLU A 93 18.87 1.69 -2.79
N VAL A 94 17.87 1.12 -2.10
CA VAL A 94 16.60 1.81 -1.85
C VAL A 94 16.83 3.09 -1.05
N THR A 95 17.55 3.03 0.07
CA THR A 95 17.73 4.19 0.96
C THR A 95 18.52 5.31 0.30
N SER A 96 19.55 4.98 -0.49
CA SER A 96 20.33 5.97 -1.23
C SER A 96 19.46 6.69 -2.27
N PHE A 97 18.63 5.94 -3.01
CA PHE A 97 17.67 6.55 -3.94
C PHE A 97 16.70 7.49 -3.23
N LEU A 98 16.11 7.06 -2.11
CA LEU A 98 15.15 7.90 -1.37
C LEU A 98 15.80 9.17 -0.82
N GLU A 99 17.08 9.12 -0.42
CA GLU A 99 17.81 10.32 0.00
C GLU A 99 18.03 11.29 -1.17
N ILE A 100 18.39 10.80 -2.35
CA ILE A 100 18.52 11.62 -3.57
C ILE A 100 17.17 12.23 -3.96
N PHE A 101 16.11 11.41 -4.00
CA PHE A 101 14.75 11.87 -4.26
C PHE A 101 14.32 12.96 -3.26
N SER A 102 14.63 12.77 -1.98
CA SER A 102 14.25 13.72 -0.94
C SER A 102 15.00 15.04 -1.08
N LYS A 103 16.31 15.01 -1.34
CA LYS A 103 17.12 16.21 -1.63
C LYS A 103 16.58 16.98 -2.83
N LYS A 104 16.26 16.28 -3.94
CA LYS A 104 15.69 16.90 -5.16
C LYS A 104 14.35 17.61 -4.91
N ASN A 105 13.54 17.08 -3.99
CA ASN A 105 12.17 17.54 -3.76
C ASN A 105 12.01 18.34 -2.46
N ASN A 106 13.10 18.77 -1.82
CA ASN A 106 13.10 19.49 -0.55
C ASN A 106 12.35 18.75 0.58
N LEU A 107 12.56 17.44 0.66
CA LEU A 107 12.02 16.56 1.71
C LEU A 107 13.16 16.12 2.66
N ASP A 108 12.80 15.69 3.86
CA ASP A 108 13.73 15.22 4.90
C ASP A 108 13.77 13.69 4.95
N PHE A 109 14.84 13.11 4.40
CA PHE A 109 15.18 11.70 4.54
C PHE A 109 16.69 11.54 4.59
N LYS A 110 17.18 10.70 5.50
CA LYS A 110 18.60 10.34 5.59
C LYS A 110 18.78 8.83 5.44
N ALA A 111 19.73 8.41 4.62
CA ALA A 111 20.05 7.00 4.40
C ALA A 111 20.84 6.36 5.57
N ASN A 112 20.37 6.57 6.80
CA ASN A 112 20.96 6.03 8.03
C ASN A 112 20.10 4.87 8.58
N LYS A 113 20.52 3.63 8.35
CA LYS A 113 19.79 2.42 8.76
C LYS A 113 19.60 2.27 10.28
N SER A 114 20.37 3.01 11.08
CA SER A 114 20.26 3.01 12.54
C SER A 114 19.24 4.03 13.05
N ASP A 115 18.83 4.99 12.23
CA ASP A 115 17.91 6.05 12.62
C ASP A 115 16.44 5.65 12.34
N LYS A 116 15.73 5.29 13.42
CA LYS A 116 14.32 4.87 13.38
C LYS A 116 13.36 6.00 13.01
N ARG A 117 13.81 7.27 13.00
CA ARG A 117 13.03 8.37 12.43
C ARG A 117 12.79 8.13 10.94
N TYR A 118 13.80 7.64 10.22
CA TYR A 118 13.73 7.45 8.77
C TYR A 118 13.53 6.00 8.37
N ILE A 119 14.20 5.05 9.04
CA ILE A 119 14.32 3.67 8.56
C ILE A 119 14.00 2.69 9.68
N GLU A 120 13.06 1.79 9.42
CA GLU A 120 12.79 0.62 10.26
C GLU A 120 12.99 -0.66 9.44
N ILE A 121 13.82 -1.57 9.95
CA ILE A 121 14.13 -2.85 9.31
C ILE A 121 13.58 -3.98 10.17
N GLY A 122 12.63 -4.74 9.62
CA GLY A 122 11.89 -5.81 10.30
C GLY A 122 12.17 -7.20 9.73
N GLY A 123 11.81 -8.23 10.50
CA GLY A 123 11.77 -9.62 10.04
C GLY A 123 13.12 -10.19 9.61
N SER A 124 14.20 -9.80 10.29
CA SER A 124 15.60 -10.13 9.92
C SER A 124 15.95 -9.64 8.52
N ASN A 125 15.75 -8.34 8.28
CA ASN A 125 15.98 -7.60 7.02
C ASN A 125 14.97 -7.86 5.90
N ARG A 126 13.92 -8.65 6.15
CA ARG A 126 12.91 -9.01 5.12
C ARG A 126 11.87 -7.93 4.89
N GLN A 127 11.77 -6.96 5.78
CA GLN A 127 10.87 -5.83 5.65
C GLN A 127 11.66 -4.54 5.85
N LEU A 128 11.49 -3.59 4.94
CA LEU A 128 12.00 -2.23 5.05
C LEU A 128 10.81 -1.28 5.11
N THR A 129 10.84 -0.35 6.05
CA THR A 129 9.93 0.80 6.10
C THR A 129 10.79 2.05 6.10
N CYS A 130 10.53 2.96 5.16
CA CYS A 130 11.16 4.26 5.10
C CYS A 130 10.10 5.36 5.28
N LYS A 131 10.40 6.37 6.08
CA LYS A 131 9.56 7.56 6.33
C LYS A 131 10.28 8.79 5.80
N ILE A 132 9.71 9.41 4.77
CA ILE A 132 10.22 10.66 4.20
C ILE A 132 9.40 11.80 4.79
N TRP A 133 10.07 12.65 5.55
CA TRP A 133 9.45 13.72 6.31
C TRP A 133 9.33 15.00 5.48
N TYR A 134 8.31 15.80 5.76
CA TYR A 134 8.09 17.09 5.13
C TYR A 134 7.30 18.01 6.06
N ARG A 135 7.48 19.32 5.90
CA ARG A 135 6.59 20.31 6.52
C ARG A 135 5.38 20.47 5.63
N SER A 136 4.20 20.07 6.10
CA SER A 136 2.95 20.21 5.35
C SER A 136 2.68 21.69 5.08
N ALA A 137 2.50 22.05 3.81
CA ALA A 137 2.15 23.40 3.41
C ALA A 137 0.69 23.73 3.75
N VAL A 138 -0.16 22.71 3.92
CA VAL A 138 -1.58 22.85 4.29
C VAL A 138 -1.75 23.03 5.80
N LEU A 139 -1.13 22.14 6.60
CA LEU A 139 -1.33 22.12 8.05
C LEU A 139 -0.26 22.89 8.81
N ASN A 140 0.84 23.26 8.16
CA ASN A 140 2.03 23.83 8.80
C ASN A 140 2.51 22.99 10.00
N ILE A 141 2.50 21.67 9.87
CA ILE A 141 3.08 20.72 10.83
C ILE A 141 3.96 19.71 10.09
N GLU A 142 4.88 19.09 10.82
CA GLU A 142 5.68 18.00 10.27
C GLU A 142 4.81 16.76 10.02
N GLN A 143 4.93 16.19 8.84
CA GLN A 143 4.28 14.95 8.41
C GLN A 143 5.31 14.06 7.70
N PHE A 144 4.92 12.84 7.34
CA PHE A 144 5.72 11.97 6.50
C PHE A 144 4.86 11.19 5.50
N ILE A 145 5.45 10.83 4.36
CA ILE A 145 4.99 9.74 3.51
C ILE A 145 5.79 8.49 3.82
N LYS A 146 5.16 7.32 3.70
CA LYS A 146 5.78 6.04 4.05
C LYS A 146 5.88 5.15 2.82
N ILE A 147 7.04 4.55 2.63
CA ILE A 147 7.25 3.46 1.67
C ILE A 147 7.66 2.20 2.43
N GLN A 148 7.02 1.09 2.09
CA GLN A 148 7.31 -0.22 2.68
C GLN A 148 7.64 -1.23 1.59
N ILE A 149 8.69 -2.01 1.80
CA ILE A 149 9.11 -3.08 0.90
C ILE A 149 9.19 -4.40 1.67
N ASN A 150 8.42 -5.39 1.23
CA ASN A 150 8.55 -6.78 1.66
C ASN A 150 9.47 -7.53 0.68
N PHE A 151 10.67 -7.90 1.13
CA PHE A 151 11.64 -8.58 0.27
C PHE A 151 11.36 -10.07 0.09
N VAL A 152 10.77 -10.72 1.09
CA VAL A 152 10.51 -12.17 1.07
C VAL A 152 9.01 -12.39 1.21
N GLU A 153 8.40 -12.99 0.20
CA GLU A 153 6.95 -13.10 0.05
C GLU A 153 6.60 -14.33 -0.80
N ILE A 154 5.39 -14.87 -0.65
CA ILE A 154 4.82 -15.82 -1.62
C ILE A 154 3.75 -15.14 -2.46
N PHE A 155 3.83 -15.34 -3.77
CA PHE A 155 2.87 -14.82 -4.73
C PHE A 155 1.94 -15.94 -5.19
N GLN A 156 0.64 -15.67 -5.16
CA GLN A 156 -0.42 -16.62 -5.50
C GLN A 156 -1.00 -16.36 -6.89
N TYR A 157 -0.72 -15.20 -7.47
CA TYR A 157 -1.18 -14.79 -8.79
C TYR A 157 -0.06 -14.10 -9.58
N PRO A 158 -0.07 -14.20 -10.93
CA PRO A 158 0.87 -13.47 -11.76
C PRO A 158 0.69 -11.96 -11.63
N PHE A 159 1.77 -11.21 -11.76
CA PHE A 159 1.73 -9.75 -11.73
C PHE A 159 1.00 -9.17 -12.95
N LYS A 160 0.45 -7.98 -12.78
CA LYS A 160 -0.22 -7.20 -13.82
C LYS A 160 0.59 -5.95 -14.11
N ARG A 161 0.52 -5.48 -15.36
CA ARG A 161 1.10 -4.19 -15.76
C ARG A 161 -0.02 -3.22 -16.08
N ILE A 162 -0.17 -2.20 -15.24
CA ILE A 162 -1.33 -1.31 -15.26
C ILE A 162 -0.86 0.14 -15.29
N GLU A 163 -1.54 0.96 -16.08
CA GLU A 163 -1.41 2.40 -16.08
C GLU A 163 -2.16 2.99 -14.89
N THR A 164 -1.45 3.76 -14.06
CA THR A 164 -2.01 4.27 -12.80
C THR A 164 -2.93 5.46 -13.03
N LYS A 165 -3.97 5.57 -12.20
CA LYS A 165 -4.87 6.71 -12.12
C LYS A 165 -4.36 7.74 -11.11
N SER A 166 -4.62 9.01 -11.38
CA SER A 166 -4.41 10.13 -10.46
C SER A 166 -5.76 10.69 -10.01
N VAL A 167 -5.74 11.60 -9.03
CA VAL A 167 -6.93 12.35 -8.62
C VAL A 167 -7.55 13.17 -9.77
N LEU A 168 -6.76 13.44 -10.83
CA LEU A 168 -7.19 14.17 -12.02
C LEU A 168 -7.64 13.29 -13.19
N THR A 169 -7.64 11.95 -13.08
CA THR A 169 -7.89 11.07 -14.24
C THR A 169 -9.19 11.34 -15.00
N ASN A 170 -10.21 11.91 -14.36
CA ASN A 170 -11.49 12.23 -15.01
C ASN A 170 -11.73 13.73 -15.18
N ILE A 171 -10.66 14.54 -15.13
CA ILE A 171 -10.73 16.00 -15.11
C ILE A 171 -9.83 16.53 -16.24
N ASP A 172 -10.42 17.20 -17.23
CA ASP A 172 -9.67 17.78 -18.35
C ASP A 172 -9.14 19.18 -18.00
N GLU A 173 -8.06 19.21 -17.23
CA GLU A 173 -7.44 20.44 -16.70
C GLU A 173 -5.94 20.52 -17.04
N SER A 174 -5.50 19.72 -18.01
CA SER A 174 -4.08 19.55 -18.36
C SER A 174 -3.42 20.85 -18.81
N LYS A 175 -4.12 21.66 -19.62
CA LYS A 175 -3.63 22.95 -20.13
C LYS A 175 -3.50 24.00 -19.03
N GLU A 176 -4.53 24.16 -18.21
CA GLU A 176 -4.54 25.14 -17.12
C GLU A 176 -3.49 24.79 -16.05
N LEU A 177 -3.41 23.51 -15.65
CA LEU A 177 -2.38 23.05 -14.71
C LEU A 177 -0.97 23.29 -15.25
N SER A 178 -0.72 23.01 -16.53
CA SER A 178 0.58 23.23 -17.17
C SER A 178 0.97 24.70 -17.25
N PHE A 179 -0.01 25.60 -17.37
CA PHE A 179 0.22 27.04 -17.39
C PHE A 179 0.48 27.60 -15.98
N LEU A 180 -0.32 27.21 -14.98
CA LEU A 180 -0.24 27.75 -13.63
C LEU A 180 0.87 27.12 -12.77
N PHE A 181 1.19 25.85 -13.03
CA PHE A 181 2.12 25.04 -12.22
C PHE A 181 3.06 24.21 -13.11
N PRO A 182 3.83 24.84 -14.02
CA PRO A 182 4.67 24.12 -14.99
C PRO A 182 5.66 23.17 -14.34
N GLU A 183 6.18 23.49 -13.15
CA GLU A 183 7.13 22.65 -12.41
C GLU A 183 6.52 21.35 -11.84
N TYR A 184 5.19 21.28 -11.74
CA TYR A 184 4.47 20.11 -11.21
C TYR A 184 3.60 19.41 -12.25
N ALA A 185 3.26 20.09 -13.35
CA ALA A 185 2.30 19.59 -14.31
C ALA A 185 2.75 18.28 -14.96
N GLU A 186 4.02 18.17 -15.38
CA GLU A 186 4.55 16.95 -15.99
C GLU A 186 4.36 15.74 -15.07
N ILE A 187 4.72 15.86 -13.79
CA ILE A 187 4.69 14.74 -12.85
C ILE A 187 3.27 14.39 -12.39
N ILE A 188 2.39 15.39 -12.23
CA ILE A 188 1.00 15.21 -11.76
C ILE A 188 0.11 14.62 -12.86
N LEU A 189 0.30 15.06 -14.11
CA LEU A 189 -0.45 14.55 -15.26
C LEU A 189 0.07 13.19 -15.73
N LYS A 190 1.23 12.75 -15.22
CA LYS A 190 1.80 11.45 -15.56
C LYS A 190 0.99 10.31 -14.99
N HIS A 191 0.73 9.33 -15.85
CA HIS A 191 0.11 8.06 -15.50
C HIS A 191 1.14 6.93 -15.68
N PRO A 192 2.06 6.73 -14.73
CA PRO A 192 3.10 5.72 -14.90
C PRO A 192 2.50 4.32 -15.03
N LYS A 193 3.06 3.51 -15.94
CA LYS A 193 2.77 2.08 -16.07
C LYS A 193 3.62 1.28 -15.08
N VAL A 194 2.98 0.69 -14.09
CA VAL A 194 3.64 -0.03 -13.00
C VAL A 194 3.38 -1.53 -13.06
N SER A 195 4.36 -2.32 -12.61
CA SER A 195 4.12 -3.72 -12.25
C SER A 195 3.42 -3.75 -10.90
N CYS A 196 2.31 -4.46 -10.81
CA CYS A 196 1.49 -4.51 -9.61
C CYS A 196 0.90 -5.90 -9.35
N TYR A 197 0.45 -6.12 -8.13
CA TYR A 197 -0.31 -7.30 -7.77
C TYR A 197 -1.60 -7.40 -8.56
N ASP A 198 -1.98 -8.62 -8.94
CA ASP A 198 -3.35 -8.93 -9.34
C ASP A 198 -4.32 -8.54 -8.22
N ILE A 199 -5.50 -8.02 -8.57
CA ILE A 199 -6.50 -7.60 -7.58
C ILE A 199 -6.92 -8.74 -6.64
N ARG A 200 -6.85 -10.01 -7.09
CA ARG A 200 -7.10 -11.20 -6.28
C ARG A 200 -5.98 -11.46 -5.25
N GLU A 201 -4.74 -11.12 -5.58
CA GLU A 201 -3.60 -11.15 -4.65
C GLU A 201 -3.81 -10.10 -3.54
N ILE A 202 -4.21 -8.88 -3.92
CA ILE A 202 -4.54 -7.81 -2.96
C ILE A 202 -5.70 -8.25 -2.04
N PHE A 203 -6.74 -8.86 -2.60
CA PHE A 203 -7.84 -9.42 -1.81
C PHE A 203 -7.35 -10.45 -0.81
N THR A 204 -6.56 -11.43 -1.27
CA THR A 204 -5.98 -12.50 -0.45
C THR A 204 -5.18 -11.91 0.72
N GLU A 205 -4.34 -10.91 0.45
CA GLU A 205 -3.55 -10.26 1.50
C GLU A 205 -4.38 -9.45 2.47
N LYS A 206 -5.47 -8.82 2.03
CA LYS A 206 -6.38 -8.09 2.92
C LYS A 206 -7.07 -9.04 3.88
N VAL A 207 -7.59 -10.17 3.41
CA VAL A 207 -8.18 -11.20 4.28
C VAL A 207 -7.15 -11.70 5.28
N ARG A 208 -5.96 -12.12 4.83
CA ARG A 208 -4.83 -12.52 5.69
C ARG A 208 -4.50 -11.44 6.72
N ALA A 209 -4.46 -10.17 6.31
CA ALA A 209 -4.13 -9.07 7.19
C ALA A 209 -5.23 -8.82 8.22
N VAL A 210 -6.51 -8.98 7.89
CA VAL A 210 -7.63 -8.92 8.86
C VAL A 210 -7.46 -10.00 9.93
N LEU A 211 -7.11 -11.22 9.55
CA LEU A 211 -6.91 -12.35 10.47
C LEU A 211 -5.72 -12.19 11.44
N THR A 212 -4.71 -11.41 11.07
CA THR A 212 -3.39 -11.46 11.73
C THR A 212 -2.85 -10.13 12.24
N ARG A 213 -3.67 -9.07 12.21
CA ARG A 213 -3.32 -7.76 12.77
C ARG A 213 -3.92 -7.57 14.16
N ARG A 214 -3.40 -6.59 14.90
CA ARG A 214 -4.06 -6.08 16.11
C ARG A 214 -5.14 -5.07 15.70
N GLY A 215 -6.39 -5.38 16.04
CA GLY A 215 -7.55 -4.53 15.80
C GLY A 215 -8.10 -4.59 14.36
N ILE A 216 -9.40 -4.38 14.23
CA ILE A 216 -10.07 -4.27 12.94
C ILE A 216 -9.79 -2.89 12.33
N LYS A 217 -9.51 -2.83 11.03
CA LYS A 217 -9.50 -1.57 10.27
C LYS A 217 -10.66 -1.55 9.28
N ALA A 218 -11.56 -0.59 9.41
CA ALA A 218 -12.79 -0.54 8.62
C ALA A 218 -12.51 -0.50 7.11
N ARG A 219 -11.45 0.21 6.71
CA ARG A 219 -11.00 0.33 5.31
C ARG A 219 -10.72 -1.01 4.63
N ASP A 220 -10.28 -2.03 5.36
CA ASP A 220 -10.01 -3.33 4.72
C ASP A 220 -11.29 -4.06 4.32
N PHE A 221 -12.36 -3.96 5.11
CA PHE A 221 -13.67 -4.50 4.74
C PHE A 221 -14.29 -3.74 3.57
N ILE A 222 -14.13 -2.41 3.52
CA ILE A 222 -14.58 -1.59 2.40
C ILE A 222 -13.83 -1.98 1.12
N ASP A 223 -12.52 -2.12 1.19
CA ASP A 223 -11.70 -2.53 0.05
C ASP A 223 -12.09 -3.91 -0.45
N LEU A 224 -12.24 -4.89 0.45
CA LEU A 224 -12.69 -6.24 0.10
C LEU A 224 -14.08 -6.21 -0.56
N PHE A 225 -15.01 -5.40 -0.04
CA PHE A 225 -16.34 -5.24 -0.61
C PHE A 225 -16.29 -4.70 -2.05
N LEU A 226 -15.52 -3.63 -2.28
CA LEU A 226 -15.41 -3.02 -3.61
C LEU A 226 -14.69 -3.94 -4.59
N ILE A 227 -13.69 -4.70 -4.14
CA ILE A 227 -13.08 -5.75 -4.96
C ILE A 227 -14.13 -6.81 -5.32
N SER A 228 -14.91 -7.31 -4.35
CA SER A 228 -15.96 -8.31 -4.60
C SER A 228 -17.10 -7.81 -5.49
N LYS A 229 -17.34 -6.50 -5.57
CA LYS A 229 -18.27 -5.91 -6.55
C LYS A 229 -17.68 -5.83 -7.94
N LYS A 230 -16.39 -5.48 -8.05
CA LYS A 230 -15.71 -5.35 -9.34
C LYS A 230 -15.40 -6.70 -9.97
N GLU A 231 -15.01 -7.66 -9.14
CA GLU A 231 -14.55 -8.99 -9.55
C GLU A 231 -15.41 -10.07 -8.89
N LYS A 232 -15.77 -11.10 -9.65
CA LYS A 232 -16.47 -12.27 -9.13
C LYS A 232 -15.49 -13.16 -8.35
N ILE A 233 -15.18 -12.78 -7.11
CA ILE A 233 -14.32 -13.57 -6.23
C ILE A 233 -15.05 -14.81 -5.74
N ASN A 234 -14.49 -15.98 -6.03
CA ASN A 234 -14.95 -17.25 -5.45
C ASN A 234 -14.23 -17.50 -4.11
N LEU A 235 -14.97 -17.47 -3.01
CA LEU A 235 -14.39 -17.64 -1.67
C LEU A 235 -13.78 -19.04 -1.46
N LYS A 236 -14.28 -20.08 -2.14
CA LYS A 236 -13.72 -21.43 -2.03
C LYS A 236 -12.30 -21.50 -2.62
N THR A 237 -12.08 -20.89 -3.78
CA THR A 237 -10.76 -20.90 -4.41
C THR A 237 -9.78 -19.98 -3.70
N ILE A 238 -10.26 -18.84 -3.17
CA ILE A 238 -9.39 -17.92 -2.43
C ILE A 238 -9.03 -18.43 -1.04
N LYS A 239 -9.88 -19.26 -0.42
CA LYS A 239 -9.62 -19.89 0.90
C LYS A 239 -8.23 -20.50 0.95
N PHE A 240 -7.93 -21.41 0.03
CA PHE A 240 -6.64 -22.11 -0.02
C PHE A 240 -5.45 -21.14 -0.07
N LYS A 241 -5.55 -20.11 -0.92
CA LYS A 241 -4.50 -19.09 -1.10
C LYS A 241 -4.34 -18.22 0.14
N VAL A 242 -5.44 -17.87 0.83
CA VAL A 242 -5.40 -17.13 2.10
C VAL A 242 -4.73 -17.96 3.18
N LEU A 243 -5.05 -19.25 3.28
CA LEU A 243 -4.44 -20.16 4.25
C LEU A 243 -2.93 -20.26 4.03
N GLU A 244 -2.48 -20.53 2.79
CA GLU A 244 -1.05 -20.58 2.45
C GLU A 244 -0.32 -19.29 2.81
N LYS A 245 -0.87 -18.11 2.44
CA LYS A 245 -0.28 -16.81 2.80
C LYS A 245 -0.30 -16.55 4.29
N THR A 246 -1.29 -17.05 5.02
CA THR A 246 -1.35 -16.88 6.47
C THR A 246 -0.31 -17.76 7.17
N ARG A 247 -0.25 -19.04 6.81
CA ARG A 247 0.79 -19.99 7.29
C ARG A 247 2.20 -19.47 6.99
N PHE A 248 2.41 -18.92 5.80
CA PHE A 248 3.68 -18.29 5.44
C PHE A 248 4.07 -17.20 6.44
N MET A 249 3.13 -16.35 6.86
CA MET A 249 3.40 -15.27 7.83
C MET A 249 3.51 -15.76 9.28
N MET A 250 2.91 -16.90 9.63
CA MET A 250 3.00 -17.50 10.96
C MET A 250 4.42 -17.91 11.36
N ARG A 251 5.41 -17.85 10.45
CA ARG A 251 6.85 -17.89 10.81
C ARG A 251 7.27 -16.84 11.85
N TYR A 252 6.49 -15.76 12.01
CA TYR A 252 6.74 -14.75 13.04
C TYR A 252 5.71 -14.84 14.16
N GLN A 253 6.19 -14.98 15.39
CA GLN A 253 5.38 -15.15 16.61
C GLN A 253 4.26 -14.11 16.75
N LYS A 254 4.50 -12.86 16.34
CA LYS A 254 3.48 -11.79 16.41
C LYS A 254 2.21 -12.13 15.63
N TYR A 255 2.31 -12.79 14.48
CA TYR A 255 1.14 -13.13 13.67
C TYR A 255 0.38 -14.33 14.25
N ILE A 256 1.11 -15.29 14.85
CA ILE A 256 0.49 -16.39 15.61
C ILE A 256 -0.32 -15.82 16.78
N GLN A 257 0.28 -14.93 17.57
CA GLN A 257 -0.39 -14.35 18.74
C GLN A 257 -1.62 -13.55 18.31
N ASN A 258 -1.49 -12.65 17.32
CA ASN A 258 -2.61 -11.87 16.82
C ASN A 258 -3.74 -12.76 16.26
N LEU A 259 -3.41 -13.88 15.63
CA LEU A 259 -4.40 -14.84 15.14
C LEU A 259 -5.12 -15.54 16.30
N LYS A 260 -4.41 -15.97 17.35
CA LYS A 260 -5.02 -16.57 18.55
C LYS A 260 -6.02 -15.60 19.21
N ASP A 261 -5.62 -14.34 19.29
CA ASP A 261 -6.41 -13.25 19.85
C ASP A 261 -7.47 -12.69 18.89
N PHE A 262 -7.52 -13.17 17.64
CA PHE A 262 -8.46 -12.68 16.64
C PHE A 262 -9.90 -12.87 17.13
N ARG A 263 -10.64 -11.75 17.16
CA ARG A 263 -12.07 -11.65 17.45
C ARG A 263 -12.69 -10.69 16.45
N LEU A 264 -13.84 -11.05 15.90
CA LEU A 264 -14.61 -10.13 15.07
C LEU A 264 -15.45 -9.22 15.98
N GLU A 265 -15.06 -7.97 16.06
CA GLU A 265 -15.87 -6.93 16.70
C GLU A 265 -16.93 -6.40 15.74
N LYS A 266 -17.89 -5.61 16.26
CA LYS A 266 -18.85 -4.90 15.40
C LYS A 266 -18.08 -3.96 14.48
N PHE A 267 -18.43 -3.99 13.19
CA PHE A 267 -17.90 -3.01 12.24
C PHE A 267 -18.37 -1.61 12.64
N VAL A 268 -17.42 -0.73 12.92
CA VAL A 268 -17.66 0.69 13.16
C VAL A 268 -16.79 1.46 12.19
N LEU A 269 -17.41 2.37 11.43
CA LEU A 269 -16.68 3.32 10.62
C LEU A 269 -16.17 4.41 11.58
N GLY A 270 -14.90 4.31 11.97
CA GLY A 270 -14.26 5.26 12.89
C GLY A 270 -13.58 6.39 12.12
N GLU A 271 -12.34 6.70 12.52
CA GLU A 271 -11.52 7.72 11.85
C GLU A 271 -11.30 7.45 10.35
N GLU A 272 -11.46 6.20 9.89
CA GLU A 272 -11.32 5.88 8.46
C GLU A 272 -12.39 6.52 7.57
N GLU A 273 -13.51 7.00 8.13
CA GLU A 273 -14.48 7.80 7.37
C GLU A 273 -13.83 9.03 6.74
N LYS A 274 -12.88 9.67 7.45
CA LYS A 274 -12.17 10.87 6.98
C LYS A 274 -11.30 10.63 5.74
N LEU A 275 -11.01 9.36 5.42
CA LEU A 275 -10.26 8.98 4.23
C LEU A 275 -11.19 8.77 3.02
N MET A 276 -12.49 8.57 3.24
CA MET A 276 -13.43 8.22 2.17
C MET A 276 -13.76 9.44 1.32
N LEU A 277 -13.80 9.24 0.00
CA LEU A 277 -14.23 10.24 -0.99
C LEU A 277 -15.62 9.92 -1.55
N ARG A 278 -16.13 8.71 -1.29
CA ARG A 278 -17.43 8.24 -1.75
C ARG A 278 -18.08 7.40 -0.65
N PRO A 279 -19.42 7.45 -0.52
CA PRO A 279 -20.12 6.64 0.46
C PRO A 279 -20.00 5.15 0.15
N ILE A 280 -20.17 4.32 1.19
CA ILE A 280 -20.24 2.87 1.04
C ILE A 280 -21.56 2.53 0.32
N GLY A 281 -21.48 1.97 -0.89
CA GLY A 281 -22.67 1.64 -1.66
C GLY A 281 -23.50 0.47 -1.10
N ASN A 282 -24.70 0.28 -1.66
CA ASN A 282 -25.67 -0.74 -1.26
C ASN A 282 -25.10 -2.17 -1.23
N GLY A 283 -25.61 -3.01 -0.33
CA GLY A 283 -25.23 -4.43 -0.21
C GLY A 283 -24.03 -4.71 0.70
N PHE A 284 -23.46 -3.68 1.32
CA PHE A 284 -22.33 -3.83 2.25
C PHE A 284 -22.67 -4.69 3.47
N GLY A 285 -23.85 -4.54 4.06
CA GLY A 285 -24.29 -5.36 5.20
C GLY A 285 -24.36 -6.87 4.87
N LYS A 286 -24.90 -7.22 3.70
CA LYS A 286 -24.94 -8.62 3.23
C LYS A 286 -23.53 -9.16 3.00
N PHE A 287 -22.66 -8.36 2.39
CA PHE A 287 -21.25 -8.71 2.20
C PHE A 287 -20.54 -8.94 3.54
N LEU A 288 -20.71 -8.05 4.53
CA LEU A 288 -20.09 -8.18 5.85
C LEU A 288 -20.52 -9.48 6.52
N LYS A 289 -21.80 -9.84 6.49
CA LYS A 289 -22.29 -11.10 7.08
C LYS A 289 -21.58 -12.33 6.47
N ASN A 290 -21.49 -12.38 5.14
CA ASN A 290 -20.80 -13.48 4.44
C ASN A 290 -19.30 -13.49 4.72
N MET A 291 -18.67 -12.31 4.76
CA MET A 291 -17.24 -12.17 5.04
C MET A 291 -16.89 -12.56 6.48
N HIS A 292 -17.75 -12.24 7.45
CA HIS A 292 -17.57 -12.65 8.84
C HIS A 292 -17.60 -14.17 8.98
N ALA A 293 -18.57 -14.85 8.38
CA ALA A 293 -18.63 -16.31 8.39
C ALA A 293 -17.36 -16.93 7.80
N PHE A 294 -16.89 -16.40 6.66
CA PHE A 294 -15.66 -16.85 6.02
C PHE A 294 -14.40 -16.61 6.86
N LEU A 295 -14.30 -15.47 7.55
CA LEU A 295 -13.18 -15.15 8.43
C LEU A 295 -13.15 -16.04 9.68
N ILE A 296 -14.31 -16.38 10.25
CA ILE A 296 -14.42 -17.31 11.39
C ILE A 296 -13.92 -18.70 10.98
N GLU A 297 -14.42 -19.22 9.86
CA GLU A 297 -14.01 -20.52 9.31
C GLU A 297 -12.48 -20.58 9.11
N LEU A 298 -11.89 -19.56 8.47
CA LEU A 298 -10.44 -19.46 8.29
C LEU A 298 -9.69 -19.41 9.61
N ALA A 299 -10.17 -18.61 10.57
CA ALA A 299 -9.50 -18.44 11.85
C ALA A 299 -9.52 -19.72 12.69
N GLU A 300 -10.62 -20.47 12.68
CA GLU A 300 -10.74 -21.77 13.38
C GLU A 300 -9.76 -22.79 12.80
N GLU A 301 -9.72 -22.93 11.47
CA GLU A 301 -8.80 -23.83 10.78
C GLU A 301 -7.34 -23.50 11.13
N LEU A 302 -6.93 -22.24 10.97
CA LEU A 302 -5.55 -21.82 11.27
C LEU A 302 -5.19 -21.91 12.76
N LYS A 303 -6.15 -21.73 13.67
CA LYS A 303 -5.91 -21.89 15.12
C LYS A 303 -5.68 -23.34 15.50
N SER A 304 -6.41 -24.27 14.88
CA SER A 304 -6.24 -25.71 15.15
C SER A 304 -4.82 -26.20 14.80
N GLU A 305 -4.18 -25.58 13.82
CA GLU A 305 -2.80 -25.86 13.40
C GLU A 305 -1.73 -25.14 14.22
N ALA A 306 -2.10 -24.11 14.99
CA ALA A 306 -1.19 -23.23 15.73
C ALA A 306 -0.98 -23.64 17.20
N VAL A 307 -1.48 -24.82 17.57
CA VAL A 307 -1.32 -25.47 18.88
C VAL A 307 -0.09 -26.37 18.85
#